data_AF-A0A3B0MDN1-F1
#
_entry.id   AF-A0A3B0MDN1-F1
#
_cell.length_a   1.000
_cell.length_b   1.000
_cell.length_c   1.000
_cell.angle_alpha   90.00
_cell.angle_beta   90.00
_cell.angle_gamma   90.00
#
_symmetry.space_group_name_H-M   'P 1'
#
loop_
_entity.id
_entity.type
_entity.pdbx_description
1 polymer ?
#
loop_
_entity_poly.entity_id
_entity_poly.type
_entity_poly.pdbx_seq_one_letter_code
_entity_poly.pdbx_strand_id
1 'polypeptide(L)'
;MDHRTLVAQRDEALEWASAARERGDEGAELHETVRAMSLDRPPLPQLSLGAWQLKERGIEVAAVRVWHEVKDRAAEVRQVVQELTGQVRDWLDRAAERVMDRLGSARFAGSGQSELALAGGRDGREEEPDFAARLRDAWEARQGREKEQDVDAQDWEAPQDLAVRLREAAAGIGREGLADRAVALREGREAEERHTAQEAAQEQERVKELERQQEIERDTHRDRGHGIDL
;
A
#
# COMPACT_ATOMS: atom_id res chain seq x y z
N MET A 1 7.07 16.32 -12.33
CA MET A 1 5.77 15.79 -11.86
C MET A 1 4.94 15.52 -13.09
N ASP A 2 4.32 14.35 -13.18
CA ASP A 2 3.43 14.05 -14.29
C ASP A 2 2.13 14.84 -14.13
N HIS A 3 1.73 15.55 -15.19
CA HIS A 3 0.56 16.44 -15.19
C HIS A 3 -0.73 15.71 -15.59
N ARG A 4 -0.61 14.43 -15.94
CA ARG A 4 -1.74 13.58 -16.32
C ARG A 4 -2.61 13.24 -15.12
N THR A 5 -3.89 13.02 -15.37
CA THR A 5 -4.84 12.57 -14.33
C THR A 5 -4.43 11.21 -13.78
N LEU A 6 -4.81 10.91 -12.53
CA LEU A 6 -4.53 9.60 -11.90
C LEU A 6 -5.11 8.44 -12.72
N VAL A 7 -6.27 8.67 -13.36
CA VAL A 7 -6.92 7.72 -14.27
C VAL A 7 -6.05 7.41 -15.48
N ALA A 8 -5.50 8.44 -16.14
CA ALA A 8 -4.63 8.24 -17.31
C ALA A 8 -3.34 7.48 -16.95
N GLN A 9 -2.76 7.76 -15.78
CA GLN A 9 -1.58 7.04 -15.28
C GLN A 9 -1.90 5.58 -14.92
N ARG A 10 -3.10 5.32 -14.41
CA ARG A 10 -3.58 3.96 -14.08
C ARG A 10 -3.76 3.13 -15.33
N ASP A 11 -4.44 3.68 -16.33
CA ASP A 11 -4.73 2.95 -17.57
C ASP A 11 -3.42 2.60 -18.29
N GLU A 12 -2.45 3.52 -18.29
CA GLU A 12 -1.09 3.26 -18.76
C GLU A 12 -0.42 2.13 -17.95
N ALA A 13 -0.45 2.16 -16.62
CA ALA A 13 0.10 1.09 -15.79
C ALA A 13 -0.54 -0.29 -16.08
N LEU A 14 -1.84 -0.34 -16.38
CA LEU A 14 -2.52 -1.58 -16.78
C LEU A 14 -2.08 -2.08 -18.16
N GLU A 15 -1.79 -1.17 -19.09
CA GLU A 15 -1.18 -1.53 -20.39
C GLU A 15 0.22 -2.11 -20.19
N TRP A 16 1.04 -1.51 -19.32
CA TRP A 16 2.38 -2.04 -19.00
C TRP A 16 2.32 -3.41 -18.29
N ALA A 17 1.37 -3.61 -17.38
CA ALA A 17 1.13 -4.91 -16.75
C ALA A 17 0.74 -5.97 -17.79
N SER A 18 -0.15 -5.63 -18.71
CA SER A 18 -0.59 -6.51 -19.80
C SER A 18 0.57 -6.86 -20.75
N ALA A 19 1.41 -5.88 -21.09
CA ALA A 19 2.60 -6.10 -21.92
C ALA A 19 3.70 -6.92 -21.19
N ALA A 20 3.81 -6.80 -19.86
CA ALA A 20 4.70 -7.66 -19.06
C ALA A 20 4.21 -9.11 -19.05
N ARG A 21 2.89 -9.31 -18.88
CA ARG A 21 2.24 -10.62 -18.95
C ARG A 21 2.43 -11.31 -20.29
N GLU A 22 2.28 -10.59 -21.40
CA GLU A 22 2.52 -11.11 -22.76
C GLU A 22 3.97 -11.56 -22.97
N ARG A 23 4.92 -10.95 -22.27
CA ARG A 23 6.34 -11.32 -22.27
C ARG A 23 6.69 -12.41 -21.24
N GLY A 24 5.75 -12.78 -20.37
CA GLY A 24 5.97 -13.76 -19.29
C GLY A 24 6.79 -13.21 -18.10
N ASP A 25 6.91 -11.88 -17.98
CA ASP A 25 7.61 -11.25 -16.86
C ASP A 25 6.64 -10.98 -15.71
N GLU A 26 6.45 -11.98 -14.85
CA GLU A 26 5.54 -11.92 -13.70
C GLU A 26 5.93 -10.83 -12.69
N GLY A 27 7.22 -10.52 -12.57
CA GLY A 27 7.72 -9.49 -11.65
C GLY A 27 7.32 -8.09 -12.12
N ALA A 28 7.48 -7.81 -13.41
CA ALA A 28 7.05 -6.55 -13.99
C ALA A 28 5.51 -6.41 -14.04
N GLU A 29 4.78 -7.51 -14.29
CA GLU A 29 3.31 -7.52 -14.24
C GLU A 29 2.80 -7.14 -12.84
N LEU A 30 3.34 -7.76 -11.80
CA LEU A 30 2.95 -7.47 -10.41
C LEU A 30 3.29 -6.03 -10.02
N HIS A 31 4.47 -5.53 -10.40
CA HIS A 31 4.89 -4.16 -10.11
C HIS A 31 3.90 -3.14 -10.69
N GLU A 32 3.55 -3.29 -11.98
CA GLU A 32 2.65 -2.36 -12.66
C GLU A 32 1.20 -2.51 -12.20
N THR A 33 0.78 -3.70 -11.79
CA THR A 33 -0.54 -3.92 -11.18
C THR A 33 -0.66 -3.21 -9.83
N VAL A 34 0.38 -3.30 -8.98
CA VAL A 34 0.44 -2.56 -7.71
C VAL A 34 0.48 -1.05 -7.96
N ARG A 35 1.18 -0.61 -9.00
CA ARG A 35 1.19 0.79 -9.45
C ARG A 35 -0.20 1.25 -9.89
N ALA A 36 -0.94 0.45 -10.67
CA ALA A 36 -2.31 0.75 -11.05
C ALA A 36 -3.26 0.84 -9.82
N MET A 37 -3.14 -0.10 -8.88
CA MET A 37 -3.93 -0.10 -7.64
C MET A 37 -3.68 1.13 -6.77
N SER A 38 -2.43 1.58 -6.66
CA SER A 38 -2.08 2.77 -5.88
C SER A 38 -2.55 4.09 -6.53
N LEU A 39 -2.77 4.07 -7.85
CA LEU A 39 -3.39 5.16 -8.59
C LEU A 39 -4.92 5.17 -8.49
N ASP A 40 -5.55 4.06 -8.08
CA ASP A 40 -7.00 3.93 -7.86
C ASP A 40 -7.45 4.53 -6.51
N ARG A 41 -6.84 5.66 -6.12
CA ARG A 41 -7.25 6.45 -4.97
C ARG A 41 -8.22 7.57 -5.41
N PRO A 42 -9.26 7.86 -4.62
CA PRO A 42 -10.14 8.98 -4.90
C PRO A 42 -9.33 10.29 -4.96
N PRO A 43 -9.65 11.20 -5.89
CA PRO A 43 -8.97 12.49 -5.95
C PRO A 43 -9.18 13.23 -4.64
N LEU A 44 -8.14 13.93 -4.17
CA LEU A 44 -8.26 14.74 -2.98
C LEU A 44 -9.38 15.77 -3.17
N PRO A 45 -10.21 16.02 -2.14
CA PRO A 45 -11.26 17.02 -2.23
C PRO A 45 -10.63 18.38 -2.55
N GLN A 46 -10.96 18.92 -3.72
CA GLN A 46 -10.43 20.21 -4.15
C GLN A 46 -11.22 21.32 -3.45
N LEU A 47 -10.52 22.18 -2.72
CA LEU A 47 -11.11 23.38 -2.15
C LEU A 47 -11.21 24.44 -3.24
N SER A 48 -12.42 24.95 -3.51
CA SER A 48 -12.59 26.14 -4.34
C SER A 48 -11.93 27.35 -3.67
N LEU A 49 -11.61 28.38 -4.46
CA LEU A 49 -11.01 29.62 -3.95
C LEU A 49 -11.85 30.26 -2.83
N GLY A 50 -13.19 30.20 -2.94
CA GLY A 50 -14.11 30.66 -1.90
C GLY A 50 -14.11 29.79 -0.64
N ALA A 51 -13.95 28.47 -0.78
CA ALA A 51 -13.77 27.56 0.36
C ALA A 51 -12.45 27.84 1.11
N TRP A 52 -11.42 28.32 0.41
CA TRP A 52 -10.15 28.76 1.01
C TRP A 52 -10.31 30.03 1.84
N GLN A 53 -11.07 31.02 1.36
CA GLN A 53 -11.35 32.25 2.10
C GLN A 53 -12.24 32.02 3.34
N LEU A 54 -13.20 31.10 3.26
CA LEU A 54 -14.03 30.71 4.41
C LEU A 54 -13.19 30.00 5.49
N LYS A 55 -12.24 29.14 5.07
CA LYS A 55 -11.27 28.51 5.96
C LYS A 55 -10.35 29.53 6.64
N GLU A 56 -9.83 30.53 5.92
CA GLU A 56 -9.03 31.63 6.52
C GLU A 56 -9.80 32.41 7.59
N ARG A 57 -11.13 32.47 7.48
CA ARG A 57 -12.03 33.12 8.44
C ARG A 57 -12.49 32.21 9.57
N GLY A 58 -11.98 30.98 9.66
CA GLY A 58 -12.29 30.04 10.75
C GLY A 58 -13.64 29.34 10.62
N ILE A 59 -14.26 29.35 9.44
CA ILE A 59 -15.53 28.66 9.17
C ILE A 59 -15.23 27.28 8.57
N GLU A 60 -15.67 26.21 9.24
CA GLU A 60 -15.48 24.83 8.75
C GLU A 60 -16.30 24.57 7.48
N VAL A 61 -15.60 24.42 6.36
CA VAL A 61 -16.19 23.97 5.10
C VAL A 61 -16.25 22.43 5.11
N ALA A 62 -17.34 21.84 4.60
CA ALA A 62 -17.55 20.37 4.60
C ALA A 62 -16.35 19.58 4.02
N ALA A 63 -15.72 20.08 2.96
CA ALA A 63 -14.51 19.49 2.38
C ALA A 63 -13.29 19.47 3.33
N VAL A 64 -13.20 20.40 4.28
CA VAL A 64 -12.16 20.42 5.31
C VAL A 64 -12.42 19.35 6.37
N ARG A 65 -13.68 19.06 6.71
CA ARG A 65 -14.02 17.94 7.62
C ARG A 65 -13.66 16.59 6.99
N VAL A 66 -14.02 16.38 5.72
CA VAL A 66 -13.63 15.18 4.97
C VAL A 66 -12.10 15.04 4.90
N TRP A 67 -11.36 16.15 4.78
CA TRP A 67 -9.90 16.11 4.80
C TRP A 67 -9.30 15.73 6.17
N HIS A 68 -9.92 16.17 7.27
CA HIS A 68 -9.51 15.74 8.62
C HIS A 68 -9.82 14.26 8.82
N GLU A 69 -10.98 13.79 8.40
CA GLU A 69 -11.37 12.38 8.47
C GLU A 69 -10.43 11.48 7.65
N VAL A 70 -10.06 11.90 6.43
CA VAL A 70 -9.05 11.21 5.62
C VAL A 70 -7.69 11.17 6.31
N LYS A 71 -7.32 12.23 7.03
CA LYS A 71 -6.07 12.27 7.80
C LYS A 71 -6.10 11.36 9.02
N ASP A 72 -7.20 11.35 9.75
CA ASP A 72 -7.37 10.48 10.91
C ASP A 72 -7.34 9.01 10.48
N ARG A 73 -8.03 8.68 9.38
CA ARG A 73 -7.96 7.34 8.79
C ARG A 73 -6.55 6.96 8.33
N ALA A 74 -5.78 7.91 7.82
CA ALA A 74 -4.38 7.67 7.46
C ALA A 74 -3.48 7.44 8.70
N ALA A 75 -3.79 8.06 9.84
CA ALA A 75 -3.09 7.81 11.10
C ALA A 75 -3.41 6.40 11.63
N GLU A 76 -4.66 5.96 11.55
CA GLU A 76 -5.07 4.60 11.91
C GLU A 76 -4.36 3.54 11.04
N VAL A 77 -4.33 3.75 9.72
CA VAL A 77 -3.63 2.83 8.80
C VAL A 77 -2.14 2.75 9.13
N ARG A 78 -1.50 3.89 9.44
CA ARG A 78 -0.10 3.91 9.88
C ARG A 78 0.10 3.09 11.15
N GLN A 79 -0.82 3.19 12.12
CA GLN A 79 -0.73 2.42 13.36
C GLN A 79 -0.80 0.91 13.08
N VAL A 80 -1.78 0.47 12.28
CA VAL A 80 -1.92 -0.95 11.91
C VAL A 80 -0.67 -1.48 11.20
N VAL A 81 -0.08 -0.69 10.30
CA VAL A 81 1.19 -1.07 9.62
C VAL A 81 2.34 -1.20 10.60
N GLN A 82 2.44 -0.31 11.58
CA GLN A 82 3.49 -0.37 12.60
C GLN A 82 3.33 -1.59 13.51
N GLU A 83 2.09 -1.90 13.92
CA GLU A 83 1.77 -3.10 14.71
C GLU A 83 2.11 -4.37 13.94
N LEU A 84 1.74 -4.46 12.67
CA LEU A 84 2.06 -5.58 11.80
C LEU A 84 3.58 -5.74 11.63
N THR A 85 4.29 -4.64 11.41
CA THR A 85 5.75 -4.65 11.28
C THR A 85 6.41 -5.15 12.57
N GLY A 86 5.88 -4.76 13.74
CA GLY A 86 6.31 -5.29 15.04
C GLY A 86 6.09 -6.79 15.16
N GLN A 87 4.90 -7.29 14.80
CA GLN A 87 4.59 -8.72 14.84
C GLN A 87 5.50 -9.55 13.94
N VAL A 88 5.80 -9.06 12.72
CA VAL A 88 6.72 -9.72 11.80
C VAL A 88 8.13 -9.76 12.37
N ARG A 89 8.62 -8.66 12.95
CA ARG A 89 9.93 -8.63 13.60
C ARG A 89 10.02 -9.60 14.78
N ASP A 90 9.02 -9.61 15.66
CA ASP A 90 8.99 -10.51 16.82
C ASP A 90 8.87 -11.98 16.39
N TRP A 91 8.23 -12.25 15.25
CA TRP A 91 8.21 -13.59 14.65
C TRP A 91 9.58 -13.99 14.11
N LEU A 92 10.28 -13.06 13.43
CA LEU A 92 11.65 -13.27 12.93
C LEU A 92 12.64 -13.52 14.06
N ASP A 93 12.59 -12.72 15.13
CA ASP A 93 13.45 -12.89 16.30
C ASP A 93 13.23 -14.27 16.94
N ARG A 94 11.97 -14.68 17.12
CA ARG A 94 11.64 -16.03 17.62
C ARG A 94 12.03 -17.15 16.66
N ALA A 95 12.08 -16.89 15.35
CA ALA A 95 12.57 -17.86 14.38
C ALA A 95 14.10 -18.00 14.47
N ALA A 96 14.81 -16.88 14.62
CA ALA A 96 16.26 -16.87 14.83
C ALA A 96 16.64 -17.58 16.14
N GLU A 97 15.90 -17.32 17.22
CA GLU A 97 16.15 -17.93 18.54
C GLU A 97 15.94 -19.46 18.50
N ARG A 98 14.93 -19.95 17.77
CA ARG A 98 14.74 -21.40 17.51
C ARG A 98 15.89 -22.04 16.73
N VAL A 99 16.48 -21.32 15.79
CA VAL A 99 17.66 -21.80 15.05
C VAL A 99 18.89 -21.84 15.95
N MET A 100 19.07 -20.80 16.78
CA MET A 100 20.15 -20.72 17.75
C MET A 100 20.03 -21.80 18.83
N ASP A 101 18.84 -22.06 19.36
CA ASP A 101 18.58 -23.16 20.30
C ASP A 101 18.89 -24.53 19.69
N ARG A 102 18.54 -24.74 18.42
CA ARG A 102 18.86 -25.98 17.70
C ARG A 102 20.38 -26.16 17.52
N LEU A 103 21.10 -25.08 17.24
CA LEU A 103 22.57 -25.10 17.11
C LEU A 103 23.29 -25.21 18.47
N GLY A 104 22.76 -24.56 19.51
CA GLY A 104 23.26 -24.66 20.87
C GLY A 104 23.06 -26.06 21.43
N SER A 105 21.87 -26.65 21.25
CA SER A 105 21.58 -28.04 21.66
C SER A 105 22.47 -29.05 20.92
N ALA A 106 22.75 -28.84 19.62
CA ALA A 106 23.71 -29.64 18.87
C ALA A 106 25.16 -29.49 19.37
N ARG A 107 25.56 -28.29 19.80
CA ARG A 107 26.88 -28.00 20.39
C ARG A 107 27.08 -28.71 21.75
N PHE A 108 26.04 -28.80 22.58
CA PHE A 108 26.10 -29.49 23.88
C PHE A 108 25.90 -31.01 23.76
N ALA A 109 25.12 -31.50 22.79
CA ALA A 109 24.97 -32.94 22.53
C ALA A 109 26.23 -33.58 21.91
N GLY A 110 27.02 -32.82 21.15
CA GLY A 110 28.30 -33.28 20.57
C GLY A 110 29.49 -33.31 21.54
N SER A 111 29.37 -32.70 22.73
CA SER A 111 30.45 -32.59 23.71
C SER A 111 30.53 -33.76 24.70
N GLY A 112 29.51 -34.62 24.78
CA GLY A 112 29.41 -35.67 25.79
C GLY A 112 30.14 -36.99 25.48
N GLN A 113 30.75 -37.13 24.30
CA GLN A 113 31.41 -38.40 23.90
C GLN A 113 32.91 -38.29 23.58
N SER A 114 33.50 -37.09 23.60
CA SER A 114 34.91 -36.90 23.18
C SER A 114 35.90 -36.68 24.34
N GLU A 115 35.44 -36.66 25.60
CA GLU A 115 36.29 -36.28 26.74
C GLU A 115 36.94 -37.47 27.46
N LEU A 116 37.49 -38.43 26.71
CA LEU A 116 38.41 -39.45 27.25
C LEU A 116 39.69 -39.64 26.42
N ALA A 117 40.01 -38.70 25.53
CA ALA A 117 41.30 -38.73 24.84
C ALA A 117 41.89 -37.32 24.73
N LEU A 118 43.13 -37.20 25.21
CA LEU A 118 44.08 -36.10 25.01
C LEU A 118 44.06 -35.01 26.08
N ALA A 119 44.67 -35.37 27.21
CA ALA A 119 45.49 -34.45 27.98
C ALA A 119 46.54 -33.77 27.08
N GLY A 120 46.57 -32.44 27.08
CA GLY A 120 47.56 -31.65 26.37
C GLY A 120 47.17 -30.18 26.36
N GLY A 121 47.61 -29.43 27.37
CA GLY A 121 47.29 -28.01 27.49
C GLY A 121 47.90 -27.15 26.38
N ARG A 122 47.19 -26.08 26.01
CA ARG A 122 47.79 -24.82 25.56
C ARG A 122 46.80 -23.67 25.74
N ASP A 123 47.20 -22.74 26.59
CA ASP A 123 46.62 -21.41 26.74
C ASP A 123 46.86 -20.62 25.44
N GLY A 124 45.79 -20.04 24.90
CA GLY A 124 45.76 -19.40 23.59
C GLY A 124 44.36 -18.86 23.34
N ARG A 125 44.02 -17.76 24.04
CA ARG A 125 42.86 -16.94 23.69
C ARG A 125 43.11 -16.29 22.33
N GLU A 126 42.81 -17.00 21.26
CA GLU A 126 42.53 -16.40 19.96
C GLU A 126 41.09 -15.87 20.03
N GLU A 127 40.93 -14.55 19.88
CA GLU A 127 39.65 -13.91 19.61
C GLU A 127 39.00 -14.65 18.44
N GLU A 128 37.93 -15.38 18.76
CA GLU A 128 37.07 -16.04 17.79
C GLU A 128 36.61 -14.98 16.78
N PRO A 129 36.95 -15.08 15.49
CA PRO A 129 36.58 -14.06 14.52
C PRO A 129 35.05 -13.93 14.49
N ASP A 130 34.59 -12.68 14.63
CA ASP A 130 33.19 -12.30 14.82
C ASP A 130 32.25 -13.15 13.96
N PHE A 131 31.35 -13.88 14.63
CA PHE A 131 30.39 -14.76 13.99
C PHE A 131 29.55 -14.01 12.94
N ALA A 132 29.32 -12.71 13.14
CA ALA A 132 28.65 -11.86 12.16
C ALA A 132 29.45 -11.68 10.86
N ALA A 133 30.78 -11.62 10.94
CA ALA A 133 31.65 -11.59 9.76
C ALA A 133 31.59 -12.93 9.00
N ARG A 134 31.59 -14.05 9.73
CA ARG A 134 31.46 -15.39 9.12
C ARG A 134 30.11 -15.62 8.46
N LEU A 135 29.03 -15.12 9.07
CA LEU A 135 27.68 -15.17 8.49
C LEU A 135 27.59 -14.30 7.23
N ARG A 136 28.24 -13.15 7.23
CA ARG A 136 28.28 -12.23 6.07
C ARG A 136 29.08 -12.83 4.92
N ASP A 137 30.24 -13.40 5.18
CA ASP A 137 31.06 -14.10 4.17
C ASP A 137 30.34 -15.32 3.61
N ALA A 138 29.62 -16.08 4.45
CA ALA A 138 28.81 -17.21 3.99
C ALA A 138 27.61 -16.78 3.12
N TRP A 139 27.02 -15.63 3.43
CA TRP A 139 25.92 -15.06 2.65
C TRP A 139 26.40 -14.51 1.29
N GLU A 140 27.54 -13.81 1.27
CA GLU A 140 28.22 -13.35 0.04
C GLU A 140 28.67 -14.53 -0.84
N ALA A 141 29.21 -15.59 -0.25
CA ALA A 141 29.59 -16.81 -0.97
C ALA A 141 28.39 -17.54 -1.59
N ARG A 142 27.20 -17.45 -0.97
CA ARG A 142 25.95 -18.00 -1.52
C ARG A 142 25.43 -17.16 -2.69
N GLN A 143 25.55 -15.84 -2.62
CA GLN A 143 25.20 -14.93 -3.72
C GLN A 143 26.17 -15.07 -4.92
N GLY A 144 27.42 -15.41 -4.67
CA GLY A 144 28.41 -15.73 -5.72
C GLY A 144 28.10 -17.04 -6.46
N ARG A 145 27.59 -18.07 -5.78
CA ARG A 145 27.24 -19.37 -6.39
C ARG A 145 25.95 -19.36 -7.21
N GLU A 146 25.02 -18.46 -6.90
CA GLU A 146 23.73 -18.35 -7.62
C GLU A 146 23.90 -17.89 -9.09
N LYS A 147 25.08 -17.36 -9.46
CA LYS A 147 25.43 -17.04 -10.86
C LYS A 147 26.10 -18.19 -11.63
N GLU A 148 26.45 -19.30 -10.97
CA GLU A 148 27.20 -20.42 -11.59
C GLU A 148 26.54 -21.81 -11.42
N GLN A 149 25.52 -21.96 -10.56
CA GLN A 149 24.80 -23.22 -10.36
C GLN A 149 23.33 -23.12 -10.78
N ASP A 150 23.11 -23.08 -12.09
CA ASP A 150 21.92 -23.69 -12.67
C ASP A 150 22.21 -25.20 -12.71
N VAL A 151 21.31 -26.04 -12.15
CA VAL A 151 21.47 -27.49 -11.95
C VAL A 151 22.24 -27.92 -10.69
N ASP A 152 21.61 -27.79 -9.52
CA ASP A 152 21.15 -28.93 -8.67
C ASP A 152 20.60 -28.36 -7.35
N ALA A 153 19.30 -28.04 -7.32
CA ALA A 153 18.61 -27.59 -6.11
C ALA A 153 17.69 -28.71 -5.63
N GLN A 154 18.17 -29.40 -4.60
CA GLN A 154 17.44 -30.37 -3.81
C GLN A 154 16.17 -29.73 -3.20
N ASP A 155 15.02 -30.31 -3.53
CA ASP A 155 13.66 -30.23 -2.93
C ASP A 155 13.37 -29.05 -1.98
N TRP A 156 13.00 -27.92 -2.57
CA TRP A 156 12.02 -27.01 -1.96
C TRP A 156 10.74 -27.08 -2.81
N GLU A 157 9.60 -27.31 -2.18
CA GLU A 157 8.26 -27.44 -2.78
C GLU A 157 8.10 -26.58 -4.04
N ALA A 158 7.98 -27.25 -5.19
CA ALA A 158 7.93 -26.60 -6.48
C ALA A 158 6.77 -25.57 -6.56
N PRO A 159 6.94 -24.45 -7.28
CA PRO A 159 5.90 -23.44 -7.52
C PRO A 159 4.55 -24.00 -8.01
N GLN A 160 4.58 -25.20 -8.59
CA GLN A 160 3.44 -25.96 -9.08
C GLN A 160 2.50 -26.40 -7.94
N ASP A 161 3.02 -26.73 -6.76
CA ASP A 161 2.21 -27.18 -5.62
C ASP A 161 1.42 -26.02 -4.99
N LEU A 162 2.04 -24.83 -4.91
CA LEU A 162 1.35 -23.60 -4.53
C LEU A 162 0.27 -23.22 -5.56
N ALA A 163 0.57 -23.31 -6.86
CA ALA A 163 -0.39 -23.00 -7.91
C ALA A 163 -1.60 -23.96 -7.90
N VAL A 164 -1.40 -25.24 -7.55
CA VAL A 164 -2.48 -26.22 -7.37
C VAL A 164 -3.32 -25.86 -6.15
N ARG A 165 -2.70 -25.56 -5.01
CA ARG A 165 -3.40 -25.15 -3.78
C ARG A 165 -4.18 -23.86 -3.93
N LEU A 166 -3.64 -22.88 -4.68
CA LEU A 166 -4.36 -21.66 -5.03
C LEU A 166 -5.56 -21.93 -5.94
N ARG A 167 -5.44 -22.89 -6.88
CA ARG A 167 -6.54 -23.31 -7.75
C ARG A 167 -7.64 -24.04 -6.96
N GLU A 168 -7.25 -24.86 -5.99
CA GLU A 168 -8.15 -25.58 -5.09
C GLU A 168 -8.89 -24.61 -4.14
N ALA A 169 -8.17 -23.64 -3.57
CA ALA A 169 -8.77 -22.58 -2.75
C ALA A 169 -9.73 -21.69 -3.57
N ALA A 170 -9.38 -21.37 -4.82
CA ALA A 170 -10.23 -20.60 -5.73
C ALA A 170 -11.47 -21.39 -6.20
N ALA A 171 -11.39 -22.71 -6.33
CA ALA A 171 -12.53 -23.56 -6.70
C ALA A 171 -13.62 -23.57 -5.61
N GLY A 172 -13.26 -23.31 -4.35
CA GLY A 172 -14.21 -23.12 -3.24
C GLY A 172 -14.95 -21.78 -3.28
N ILE A 173 -14.53 -20.82 -4.12
CA ILE A 173 -15.16 -19.52 -4.28
C ILE A 173 -16.07 -19.57 -5.51
N GLY A 174 -17.38 -19.72 -5.27
CA GLY A 174 -18.38 -19.81 -6.33
C GLY A 174 -18.33 -18.62 -7.28
N ARG A 175 -18.15 -18.90 -8.58
CA ARG A 175 -18.05 -17.90 -9.65
C ARG A 175 -19.32 -17.03 -9.76
N GLU A 176 -20.48 -17.61 -9.44
CA GLU A 176 -21.77 -16.91 -9.35
C GLU A 176 -21.82 -15.96 -8.16
N GLY A 177 -21.34 -16.39 -6.98
CA GLY A 177 -21.25 -15.53 -5.80
C GLY A 177 -20.27 -14.35 -5.97
N LEU A 178 -19.23 -14.50 -6.78
CA LEU A 178 -18.35 -13.39 -7.17
C LEU A 178 -19.03 -12.44 -8.16
N ALA A 179 -19.81 -12.96 -9.11
CA ALA A 179 -20.56 -12.15 -10.07
C ALA A 179 -21.64 -11.32 -9.37
N ASP A 180 -22.41 -11.91 -8.45
CA ASP A 180 -23.43 -11.21 -7.67
C ASP A 180 -22.81 -10.10 -6.80
N ARG A 181 -21.63 -10.37 -6.23
CA ARG A 181 -20.89 -9.36 -5.44
C ARG A 181 -20.35 -8.22 -6.31
N ALA A 182 -19.90 -8.53 -7.52
CA ALA A 182 -19.45 -7.51 -8.47
C ALA A 182 -20.62 -6.64 -8.95
N VAL A 183 -21.81 -7.23 -9.16
CA VAL A 183 -23.04 -6.48 -9.48
C VAL A 183 -23.41 -5.56 -8.31
N ALA A 184 -23.44 -6.06 -7.07
CA ALA A 184 -23.77 -5.26 -5.89
C ALA A 184 -22.80 -4.07 -5.69
N LEU A 185 -21.50 -4.27 -5.97
CA LEU A 185 -20.51 -3.18 -5.92
C LEU A 185 -20.72 -2.15 -7.02
N ARG A 186 -21.10 -2.57 -8.23
CA ARG A 186 -21.41 -1.68 -9.36
C ARG A 186 -22.67 -0.86 -9.08
N GLU A 187 -23.71 -1.49 -8.54
CA GLU A 187 -24.95 -0.83 -8.14
C GLU A 187 -24.72 0.16 -7.00
N GLY A 188 -23.87 -0.17 -6.02
CA GLY A 188 -23.46 0.74 -4.95
C GLY A 188 -22.78 2.00 -5.49
N ARG A 189 -21.87 1.85 -6.46
CA ARG A 189 -21.22 3.00 -7.13
C ARG A 189 -22.22 3.85 -7.92
N GLU A 190 -23.10 3.23 -8.70
CA GLU A 190 -24.11 3.99 -9.46
C GLU A 190 -25.06 4.76 -8.53
N ALA A 191 -25.40 4.20 -7.37
CA ALA A 191 -26.23 4.88 -6.38
C ALA A 191 -25.51 6.08 -5.74
N GLU A 192 -24.22 5.94 -5.43
CA GLU A 192 -23.39 7.00 -4.88
C GLU A 192 -23.19 8.14 -5.90
N GLU A 193 -22.89 7.80 -7.17
CA GLU A 193 -22.77 8.78 -8.25
C GLU A 193 -24.08 9.58 -8.47
N ARG A 194 -25.24 8.91 -8.40
CA ARG A 194 -26.55 9.58 -8.48
C ARG A 194 -26.76 10.54 -7.32
N HIS A 195 -26.38 10.15 -6.10
CA HIS A 195 -26.48 11.00 -4.92
C HIS A 195 -25.59 12.25 -5.06
N THR A 196 -24.32 12.06 -5.44
CA THR A 196 -23.39 13.18 -5.64
C THR A 196 -23.84 14.10 -6.77
N ALA A 197 -24.35 13.56 -7.88
CA ALA A 197 -24.88 14.37 -8.97
C ALA A 197 -26.11 15.19 -8.56
N GLN A 198 -26.98 14.61 -7.72
CA GLN A 198 -28.16 15.31 -7.21
C GLN A 198 -27.77 16.43 -6.24
N GLU A 199 -26.82 16.19 -5.34
CA GLU A 199 -26.29 17.23 -4.44
C GLU A 199 -25.60 18.35 -5.22
N ALA A 200 -24.79 18.02 -6.23
CA ALA A 200 -24.14 19.00 -7.10
C ALA A 200 -25.17 19.86 -7.86
N ALA A 201 -26.27 19.27 -8.32
CA ALA A 201 -27.35 20.01 -8.98
C ALA A 201 -28.05 20.99 -8.01
N GLN A 202 -28.34 20.57 -6.79
CA GLN A 202 -28.93 21.44 -5.76
C GLN A 202 -27.98 22.59 -5.38
N GLU A 203 -26.69 22.33 -5.31
CA GLU A 203 -25.70 23.36 -5.03
C GLU A 203 -25.59 24.37 -6.18
N GLN A 204 -25.64 23.91 -7.44
CA GLN A 204 -25.71 24.81 -8.59
C GLN A 204 -26.95 25.71 -8.58
N GLU A 205 -28.11 25.19 -8.18
CA GLU A 205 -29.32 26.01 -8.03
C GLU A 205 -29.15 27.06 -6.93
N ARG A 206 -28.58 26.69 -5.78
CA ARG A 206 -28.29 27.64 -4.70
C ARG A 206 -27.32 28.74 -5.12
N VAL A 207 -26.28 28.38 -5.89
CA VAL A 207 -25.33 29.37 -6.44
C VAL A 207 -26.03 30.34 -7.40
N LYS A 208 -26.86 29.84 -8.31
CA LYS A 208 -27.64 30.68 -9.23
C LYS A 208 -28.62 31.61 -8.49
N GLU A 209 -29.22 31.15 -7.39
CA GLU A 209 -30.08 31.97 -6.55
C GLU A 209 -29.29 33.13 -5.91
N LEU A 210 -28.09 32.84 -5.38
CA LEU A 210 -27.21 33.84 -4.79
C LEU A 210 -26.69 34.84 -5.82
N GLU A 211 -26.37 34.40 -7.04
CA GLU A 211 -25.99 35.28 -8.14
C GLU A 211 -27.13 36.23 -8.53
N ARG A 212 -28.37 35.74 -8.61
CA ARG A 212 -29.55 36.59 -8.85
C ARG A 212 -29.75 37.62 -7.74
N GLN A 213 -29.54 37.24 -6.48
CA GLN A 213 -29.61 38.18 -5.36
C GLN A 213 -28.52 39.26 -5.45
N GLN A 214 -27.28 38.89 -5.80
CA GLN A 214 -26.21 39.86 -6.01
C GLN A 214 -26.47 40.79 -7.19
N GLU A 215 -27.07 40.31 -8.28
CA GLU A 215 -27.44 41.15 -9.41
C GLU A 215 -28.49 42.20 -9.01
N ILE A 216 -29.52 41.80 -8.25
CA ILE A 216 -30.52 42.72 -7.70
C ILE A 216 -29.88 43.73 -6.75
N GLU A 217 -28.96 43.31 -5.87
CA GLU A 217 -28.22 44.22 -5.00
C GLU A 217 -27.35 45.20 -5.80
N ARG A 218 -26.69 44.74 -6.86
CA ARG A 218 -25.87 45.60 -7.73
C ARG A 218 -26.72 46.60 -8.50
N ASP A 219 -27.87 46.20 -9.01
CA ASP A 219 -28.79 47.07 -9.74
C ASP A 219 -29.44 48.10 -8.81
N THR A 220 -29.83 47.71 -7.60
CA THR A 220 -30.33 48.65 -6.58
C THR A 220 -29.24 49.63 -6.10
N HIS A 221 -27.96 49.23 -6.09
CA HIS A 221 -26.84 50.14 -5.85
C HIS A 221 -26.55 51.07 -7.02
N ARG A 222 -26.80 50.62 -8.26
CA ARG A 222 -26.65 51.43 -9.49
C ARG A 222 -27.72 52.52 -9.58
N ASP A 223 -28.97 52.21 -9.23
CA ASP A 223 -30.09 53.15 -9.23
C ASP A 223 -29.96 54.27 -8.18
N ARG A 224 -29.29 54.02 -7.04
CA ARG A 224 -29.01 55.08 -6.04
C ARG A 224 -27.88 56.03 -6.47
N GLY A 225 -27.09 55.69 -7.49
CA GLY A 225 -25.95 56.49 -7.97
C GLY A 225 -26.30 57.53 -9.03
N HIS A 226 -27.55 57.60 -9.50
CA HIS A 226 -28.00 58.54 -10.55
C HIS A 226 -28.81 59.74 -10.04
N GLY A 227 -28.70 60.05 -8.74
CA GLY A 227 -29.43 61.15 -8.09
C GLY A 227 -28.57 62.26 -7.50
N ILE A 228 -27.34 62.48 -7.96
CA ILE A 228 -26.50 63.59 -7.49
C ILE A 228 -25.72 64.19 -8.68
N ASP A 229 -26.42 64.89 -9.56
CA ASP A 229 -25.86 65.92 -10.43
C ASP A 229 -27.00 66.87 -10.82
N LEU A 230 -27.23 67.89 -9.98
CA LEU A 230 -27.93 69.15 -10.28
C LEU A 230 -27.59 70.19 -9.22
#